data_AF-A0A9P9A8B0-F1
#
_entry.id   AF-A0A9P9A8B0-F1
#
_cell.length_a   1.000
_cell.length_b   1.000
_cell.length_c   1.000
_cell.angle_alpha   90.00
_cell.angle_beta   90.00
_cell.angle_gamma   90.00
#
_symmetry.space_group_name_H-M   'P 1'
#
loop_
_entity.id
_entity.type
_entity.pdbx_description
1 polymer ?
#
loop_
_entity_poly.entity_id
_entity_poly.type
_entity_poly.pdbx_seq_one_letter_code
_entity_poly.pdbx_strand_id
1 'polypeptide(L)'
;MDSSRQVLENAELERLNDKDKQELRQFLANESQRSQIQSQTHALTEVCWKKCATGAIRNSKLESGEEKCLANCVDRFLDVNFLTMKHLSNMRSG
;
A
#
# COMPACT_ATOMS: atom_id res chain seq x y z
N MET A 1 5.40 13.97 -10.34
CA MET A 1 5.05 14.89 -9.22
C MET A 1 5.68 14.49 -7.88
N ASP A 2 6.52 13.44 -7.81
CA ASP A 2 7.11 12.96 -6.56
C ASP A 2 8.49 13.61 -6.24
N SER A 3 9.32 13.83 -7.26
CA SER A 3 10.67 14.41 -7.07
C SER A 3 10.68 15.83 -6.49
N SER A 4 9.65 16.64 -6.75
CA SER A 4 9.57 18.00 -6.22
C SER A 4 9.30 18.05 -4.72
N ARG A 5 8.64 17.03 -4.15
CA ARG A 5 8.38 16.93 -2.71
C ARG A 5 9.65 16.56 -1.94
N GLN A 6 10.42 15.61 -2.49
CA GLN A 6 11.70 15.18 -1.91
C GLN A 6 12.77 16.28 -1.92
N VAL A 7 12.79 17.15 -2.95
CA VAL A 7 13.75 18.26 -3.02
C VAL A 7 13.47 19.34 -1.96
N LEU A 8 12.19 19.61 -1.67
CA LEU A 8 11.78 20.56 -0.64
C LEU A 8 12.10 20.05 0.77
N GLU A 9 11.87 18.76 1.05
CA GLU A 9 12.19 18.14 2.35
C GLU A 9 13.69 18.18 2.66
N ASN A 10 14.55 17.93 1.67
CA ASN A 10 16.01 17.91 1.88
C ASN A 10 16.59 19.30 2.20
N ALA A 11 16.12 20.36 1.57
CA ALA A 11 16.63 21.72 1.81
C ALA A 11 16.21 22.29 3.18
N GLU A 12 15.03 21.91 3.68
CA GLU A 12 14.56 22.28 5.01
C GLU A 12 15.21 21.43 6.12
N LEU A 13 15.49 20.15 5.83
CA LEU A 13 16.22 19.24 6.72
C LEU A 13 17.61 19.77 7.09
N GLU A 14 18.32 20.47 6.20
CA GLU A 14 19.66 20.98 6.50
C GLU A 14 19.67 22.11 7.55
N ARG A 15 18.56 22.83 7.71
CA ARG A 15 18.42 23.95 8.67
C ARG A 15 18.09 23.49 10.10
N LEU A 16 17.76 22.21 10.28
CA LEU A 16 17.43 21.62 11.57
C LEU A 16 18.71 21.22 12.33
N ASN A 17 18.62 21.08 13.66
CA ASN A 17 19.69 20.44 14.43
C ASN A 17 19.64 18.90 14.25
N ASP A 18 20.69 18.19 14.65
CA ASP A 18 20.82 16.75 14.40
C ASP A 18 19.70 15.91 15.05
N LYS A 19 19.21 16.34 16.21
CA LYS A 19 18.10 15.67 16.90
C LYS A 19 16.80 15.81 16.10
N ASP A 20 16.46 17.02 15.68
CA ASP A 20 15.25 17.29 14.91
C ASP A 20 15.30 16.61 13.53
N LYS A 21 16.49 16.54 12.90
CA LYS A 21 16.68 15.75 11.66
C LYS A 21 16.35 14.28 11.87
N GLN A 22 16.80 13.69 12.97
CA GLN A 22 16.55 12.29 13.27
C GLN A 22 15.06 12.03 13.54
N GLU A 23 14.41 12.87 14.33
CA GLU A 23 12.98 12.76 14.63
C GLU A 23 12.13 12.94 13.37
N LEU A 24 12.43 13.94 12.53
CA LEU A 24 11.72 14.18 11.28
C LEU A 24 11.90 13.02 10.30
N ARG A 25 13.12 12.47 10.15
CA ARG A 25 13.35 11.29 9.30
C ARG A 25 12.52 10.10 9.74
N GLN A 26 12.43 9.85 11.04
CA GLN A 26 11.59 8.79 11.58
C GLN A 26 10.10 9.05 11.30
N PHE A 27 9.65 10.29 11.50
CA PHE A 27 8.27 10.69 11.20
C PHE A 27 7.93 10.48 9.73
N LEU A 28 8.77 10.96 8.81
CA LEU A 28 8.57 10.80 7.37
C LEU A 28 8.57 9.34 6.94
N ALA A 29 9.46 8.51 7.50
CA ALA A 29 9.46 7.07 7.24
C ALA A 29 8.14 6.42 7.67
N ASN A 30 7.61 6.79 8.84
CA ASN A 30 6.33 6.29 9.32
C ASN A 30 5.15 6.75 8.44
N GLU A 31 5.12 8.03 8.07
CA GLU A 31 4.06 8.58 7.22
C GLU A 31 4.12 8.04 5.79
N SER A 32 5.31 7.82 5.25
CA SER A 32 5.50 7.16 3.96
C SER A 32 4.95 5.72 3.98
N GLN A 33 5.26 4.94 5.02
CA GLN A 33 4.70 3.59 5.20
C GLN A 33 3.17 3.63 5.30
N ARG A 34 2.61 4.57 6.08
CA ARG A 34 1.15 4.75 6.19
C ARG A 34 0.50 5.09 4.84
N SER A 35 1.10 6.00 4.08
CA SER A 35 0.63 6.37 2.76
C SER A 35 0.69 5.19 1.78
N GLN A 36 1.75 4.38 1.86
CA GLN A 36 1.87 3.17 1.05
C GLN A 36 0.78 2.14 1.38
N ILE A 37 0.51 1.89 2.67
CA ILE A 37 -0.58 1.01 3.10
C ILE A 37 -1.92 1.53 2.60
N GLN A 38 -2.17 2.83 2.73
CA GLN A 38 -3.42 3.45 2.27
C GLN A 38 -3.63 3.29 0.76
N SER A 39 -2.58 3.50 -0.04
CA SER A 39 -2.61 3.28 -1.49
C SER A 39 -2.86 1.80 -1.85
N GLN A 40 -2.23 0.87 -1.14
CA GLN A 40 -2.46 -0.57 -1.34
C GLN A 40 -3.89 -0.98 -0.98
N THR A 41 -4.44 -0.46 0.12
CA THR A 41 -5.84 -0.70 0.52
C THR A 41 -6.80 -0.24 -0.58
N HIS A 42 -6.59 0.94 -1.17
CA HIS A 42 -7.42 1.42 -2.28
C HIS A 42 -7.31 0.52 -3.50
N ALA A 43 -6.10 0.13 -3.89
CA ALA A 43 -5.88 -0.74 -5.05
C ALA A 43 -6.52 -2.13 -4.88
N LEU A 44 -6.34 -2.74 -3.70
CA LEU A 44 -6.97 -4.03 -3.35
C LEU A 44 -8.50 -3.91 -3.33
N THR A 45 -9.03 -2.83 -2.74
CA THR A 45 -10.46 -2.55 -2.70
C THR A 45 -11.03 -2.46 -4.12
N GLU A 46 -10.39 -1.70 -5.01
CA GLU A 46 -10.84 -1.54 -6.39
C GLU A 46 -10.89 -2.89 -7.14
N VAL A 47 -9.79 -3.67 -7.06
CA VAL A 47 -9.68 -4.95 -7.77
C VAL A 47 -10.66 -5.97 -7.21
N CYS A 48 -10.72 -6.12 -5.89
CA CYS A 48 -11.55 -7.13 -5.25
C CYS A 48 -13.04 -6.77 -5.31
N TRP A 49 -13.39 -5.49 -5.23
CA TRP A 49 -14.77 -5.05 -5.43
C TRP A 49 -15.29 -5.44 -6.82
N LYS A 50 -14.52 -5.13 -7.88
CA LYS A 50 -14.89 -5.50 -9.27
C LYS A 50 -15.05 -7.01 -9.47
N LYS A 51 -14.33 -7.83 -8.71
CA LYS A 51 -14.37 -9.30 -8.80
C LYS A 51 -15.48 -9.94 -7.97
N CYS A 52 -15.83 -9.35 -6.83
CA CYS A 52 -16.68 -9.98 -5.83
C CYS A 52 -18.08 -9.36 -5.73
N ALA A 53 -18.22 -8.05 -5.95
CA ALA A 53 -19.50 -7.34 -5.93
C ALA A 53 -20.07 -7.23 -7.35
N THR A 54 -20.32 -8.37 -7.99
CA THR A 54 -20.80 -8.42 -9.39
C THR A 54 -22.32 -8.41 -9.51
N GLY A 55 -23.04 -8.61 -8.41
CA GLY A 55 -24.50 -8.62 -8.35
C GLY A 55 -25.10 -7.22 -8.20
N ALA A 56 -26.44 -7.15 -8.22
CA ALA A 56 -27.13 -5.92 -7.82
C ALA A 56 -26.95 -5.71 -6.31
N ILE A 57 -26.56 -4.50 -5.91
CA ILE A 57 -26.46 -4.13 -4.49
C ILE A 57 -27.87 -4.01 -3.93
N ARG A 58 -28.26 -4.97 -3.07
CA ARG A 58 -29.61 -5.05 -2.50
C ARG A 58 -29.69 -4.54 -1.07
N ASN A 59 -28.58 -4.57 -0.34
CA ASN A 59 -28.50 -4.25 1.08
C ASN A 59 -27.32 -3.31 1.35
N SER A 60 -27.32 -2.63 2.50
CA SER A 60 -26.20 -1.80 2.96
C SER A 60 -25.02 -2.61 3.52
N LYS A 61 -25.21 -3.92 3.71
CA LYS A 61 -24.18 -4.86 4.16
C LYS A 61 -23.83 -5.80 3.02
N LEU A 62 -22.57 -6.25 3.03
CA LEU A 62 -22.11 -7.31 2.15
C LEU A 62 -22.90 -8.60 2.44
N GLU A 63 -23.25 -9.32 1.37
CA GLU A 63 -23.80 -10.66 1.50
C GLU A 63 -22.67 -11.62 1.92
N SER A 64 -23.01 -12.72 2.60
CA SER A 64 -22.02 -13.69 3.08
C SER A 64 -21.09 -14.23 1.98
N GLY A 65 -21.60 -14.35 0.74
CA GLY A 65 -20.80 -14.71 -0.43
C GLY A 65 -19.80 -13.64 -0.84
N GLU A 66 -20.19 -12.37 -0.78
CA GLU A 66 -19.33 -11.21 -1.10
C GLU A 66 -18.23 -11.06 -0.04
N GLU A 67 -18.56 -11.18 1.25
CA GLU A 67 -17.58 -11.15 2.35
C GLU A 67 -16.51 -12.22 2.17
N LYS A 68 -16.93 -13.48 1.93
CA LYS A 68 -16.02 -14.60 1.70
C LYS A 68 -15.19 -14.39 0.43
N CYS A 69 -15.78 -13.88 -0.64
CA CYS A 69 -15.05 -13.60 -1.88
C CYS A 69 -13.98 -12.53 -1.66
N LEU A 70 -14.32 -11.41 -1.01
CA LEU A 70 -13.40 -10.31 -0.75
C LEU A 70 -12.21 -10.74 0.10
N ALA A 71 -12.43 -11.51 1.17
CA ALA A 71 -11.35 -12.08 1.99
C ALA A 71 -10.40 -12.94 1.14
N ASN A 72 -10.95 -13.91 0.37
CA ASN A 72 -10.14 -14.76 -0.50
C ASN A 72 -9.42 -13.95 -1.60
N CYS A 73 -10.05 -12.91 -2.14
CA CYS A 73 -9.44 -12.08 -3.18
C CYS A 73 -8.18 -11.39 -2.67
N VAL A 74 -8.23 -10.79 -1.48
CA VAL A 74 -7.08 -10.13 -0.85
C VAL A 74 -5.98 -11.15 -0.55
N ASP A 75 -6.32 -12.28 0.08
CA ASP A 75 -5.35 -13.34 0.41
C ASP A 75 -4.62 -13.84 -0.85
N ARG A 76 -5.36 -14.12 -1.91
CA ARG A 76 -4.79 -14.61 -3.18
C ARG A 76 -3.94 -13.55 -3.88
N PHE A 77 -4.31 -12.29 -3.78
CA PHE A 77 -3.49 -11.21 -4.32
C PHE A 77 -2.14 -11.15 -3.60
N LEU A 78 -2.14 -11.21 -2.27
CA LEU A 78 -0.92 -11.17 -1.46
C LEU A 78 -0.05 -12.41 -1.72
N ASP A 79 -0.62 -13.60 -1.79
CA ASP A 79 0.08 -14.85 -2.16
C ASP A 79 0.87 -14.67 -3.47
N VAL A 80 0.20 -14.21 -4.52
CA VAL A 80 0.81 -14.01 -5.85
C VAL A 80 1.84 -12.89 -5.82
N ASN A 81 1.59 -11.81 -5.08
CA ASN A 81 2.52 -10.70 -4.94
C ASN A 81 3.85 -11.17 -4.31
N PHE A 82 3.78 -11.91 -3.20
CA PHE A 82 4.97 -12.44 -2.53
C PHE A 82 5.73 -13.46 -3.39
N LEU A 83 5.01 -14.34 -4.08
CA LEU A 83 5.62 -15.29 -5.02
C LEU A 83 6.36 -14.56 -6.15
N THR A 84 5.75 -13.51 -6.69
CA THR A 84 6.36 -12.67 -7.74
C THR A 84 7.63 -12.00 -7.22
N MET A 85 7.57 -11.36 -6.04
CA MET A 85 8.74 -10.72 -5.43
C MET A 85 9.87 -11.72 -5.18
N LYS A 86 9.55 -12.90 -4.66
CA LYS A 86 10.54 -13.98 -4.45
C LYS A 86 11.19 -14.41 -5.75
N HIS A 87 10.40 -14.58 -6.80
CA HIS A 87 10.92 -14.96 -8.12
C HIS A 87 11.84 -13.88 -8.71
N LEU A 88 11.43 -12.61 -8.66
CA LEU A 88 12.25 -11.48 -9.11
C LEU A 88 13.57 -11.39 -8.32
N SER A 89 13.52 -11.59 -7.00
CA SER A 89 14.71 -11.60 -6.14
C SER A 89 15.69 -12.70 -6.56
N ASN A 90 15.19 -13.91 -6.81
CA ASN A 90 16.03 -15.04 -7.25
C ASN A 90 16.68 -14.77 -8.61
N MET A 91 16.00 -14.12 -9.54
CA MET A 91 16.56 -13.75 -10.85
C MET A 91 17.66 -12.68 -10.75
N ARG A 92 17.62 -11.81 -9.74
CA ARG A 92 18.64 -10.77 -9.55
C ARG A 92 19.93 -11.33 -8.91
N SER A 93 19.84 -12.48 -8.25
CA SER A 93 20.97 -13.12 -7.56
C SER A 93 21.71 -14.18 -8.39
N GLY A 94 21.21 -14.52 -9.58
CA GLY A 94 21.88 -15.42 -10.54
C GLY A 94 22.44 -14.66 -11.71
#